data_AF-A0A4R2IQ27-F1
#
_entry.id   AF-A0A4R2IQ27-F1
#
_cell.length_a   1.000
_cell.length_b   1.000
_cell.length_c   1.000
_cell.angle_alpha   90.00
_cell.angle_beta   90.00
_cell.angle_gamma   90.00
#
_symmetry.space_group_name_H-M   'P 1'
#
loop_
_entity.id
_entity.type
_entity.pdbx_description
1 polymer ?
#
loop_
_entity_poly.entity_id
_entity_poly.type
_entity_poly.pdbx_seq_one_letter_code
_entity_poly.pdbx_strand_id
1 'polypeptide(L)'
;MSATVRSPLVPGPIQGPTREEPQVEALLLDDYPSLVHLAYLILPPSISRQRRVAAAHAVVQRALPPDASYPASGLREFMRNRVVQEAAEQASRRTALGRLAGLFAPSDALDFNPCSMHLDATTVRRRNHRARLLAITVTVLIASSILTSLLTS
;
A
#
# COMPACT_ATOMS: atom_id res chain seq x y z
N MET A 1 -10.55 -22.26 -46.40
CA MET A 1 -10.61 -21.95 -44.95
C MET A 1 -10.62 -20.44 -44.81
N SER A 2 -11.79 -19.81 -44.79
CA SER A 2 -11.93 -18.36 -44.71
C SER A 2 -11.83 -17.92 -43.26
N ALA A 3 -10.76 -17.21 -42.91
CA ALA A 3 -10.60 -16.59 -41.61
C ALA A 3 -11.48 -15.34 -41.54
N THR A 4 -12.51 -15.37 -40.71
CA THR A 4 -13.31 -14.20 -40.33
C THR A 4 -12.44 -13.26 -39.50
N VAL A 5 -11.97 -12.18 -40.12
CA VAL A 5 -11.31 -11.07 -39.44
C VAL A 5 -12.35 -10.41 -38.53
N ARG A 6 -12.24 -10.68 -37.23
CA ARG A 6 -13.08 -10.08 -36.20
C ARG A 6 -12.62 -8.63 -36.04
N SER A 7 -13.44 -7.67 -36.48
CA SER A 7 -13.17 -6.23 -36.29
C SER A 7 -12.84 -5.91 -34.83
N PRO A 8 -11.86 -5.03 -34.57
CA PRO A 8 -11.55 -4.60 -33.21
C PRO A 8 -12.76 -3.85 -32.65
N LEU A 9 -13.13 -4.19 -31.41
CA LEU A 9 -14.06 -3.42 -30.60
C LEU A 9 -13.42 -2.05 -30.33
N VAL A 10 -13.73 -1.06 -31.17
CA VAL A 10 -13.42 0.34 -30.87
C VAL A 10 -14.46 0.79 -29.84
N PRO A 11 -14.07 1.14 -28.60
CA PRO A 11 -15.01 1.73 -27.66
C PRO A 11 -15.55 3.02 -28.27
N GLY A 12 -16.87 3.14 -28.41
CA GLY A 12 -17.51 4.36 -28.87
C GLY A 12 -17.22 5.53 -27.90
N PRO A 13 -17.28 6.78 -28.37
CA PRO A 13 -17.02 7.94 -27.52
C PRO A 13 -18.08 8.03 -26.42
N ILE A 14 -17.64 7.97 -25.16
CA ILE A 14 -18.47 8.23 -23.98
C ILE A 14 -18.72 9.74 -23.97
N GLN A 15 -19.89 10.20 -24.41
CA GLN A 15 -20.28 11.61 -24.30
C GLN A 15 -20.84 11.89 -22.89
N GLY A 16 -19.93 12.10 -21.94
CA GLY A 16 -20.18 12.77 -20.64
C GLY A 16 -19.92 14.28 -20.71
N PRO A 17 -20.01 15.04 -19.60
CA PRO A 17 -19.65 16.46 -19.54
C PRO A 17 -18.14 16.66 -19.86
N THR A 18 -17.84 16.79 -21.15
CA THR A 18 -16.58 16.32 -21.75
C THR A 18 -15.38 17.26 -21.63
N ARG A 19 -15.51 18.46 -21.04
CA ARG A 19 -14.36 19.38 -20.88
C ARG A 19 -13.68 19.26 -19.53
N GLU A 20 -14.43 19.08 -18.45
CA GLU A 20 -13.89 19.06 -17.08
C GLU A 20 -13.50 17.65 -16.64
N GLU A 21 -14.20 16.61 -17.10
CA GLU A 21 -13.86 15.20 -16.83
C GLU A 21 -12.41 14.81 -17.18
N PRO A 22 -11.87 15.09 -18.38
CA PRO A 22 -10.50 14.70 -18.71
C PRO A 22 -9.44 15.47 -17.89
N GLN A 23 -9.77 16.69 -17.43
CA GLN A 23 -8.87 17.48 -16.57
C GLN A 23 -8.88 16.96 -15.13
N VAL A 24 -10.06 16.56 -14.65
CA VAL A 24 -10.24 15.89 -13.35
C VAL A 24 -9.51 14.54 -13.36
N GLU A 25 -9.65 13.75 -14.42
CA GLU A 25 -8.98 12.45 -14.55
C GLU A 25 -7.45 12.59 -14.59
N ALA A 26 -6.92 13.54 -15.37
CA ALA A 26 -5.49 13.83 -15.40
C ALA A 26 -4.96 14.29 -14.02
N LEU A 27 -5.69 15.20 -13.35
CA LEU A 27 -5.33 15.68 -12.02
C LEU A 27 -5.37 14.55 -10.98
N LEU A 28 -6.35 13.64 -11.06
CA LEU A 28 -6.43 12.45 -10.20
C LEU A 28 -5.28 11.48 -10.45
N LEU A 29 -4.88 11.25 -11.70
CA LEU A 29 -3.75 10.39 -12.06
C LEU A 29 -2.43 10.96 -11.53
N ASP A 30 -2.21 12.26 -11.68
CA ASP A 30 -1.01 12.95 -11.21
C ASP A 30 -0.92 12.95 -9.66
N ASP A 31 -2.05 13.10 -8.97
CA ASP A 31 -2.09 13.12 -7.50
C ASP A 31 -2.17 11.71 -6.87
N TYR A 32 -2.53 10.67 -7.63
CA TYR A 32 -2.69 9.31 -7.10
C TYR A 32 -1.45 8.81 -6.34
N PRO A 33 -0.21 8.91 -6.86
CA PRO A 33 0.98 8.49 -6.13
C PRO A 33 1.18 9.25 -4.82
N SER A 34 0.87 10.55 -4.81
CA SER A 34 0.97 11.41 -3.62
C SER A 34 -0.06 11.01 -2.57
N LEU A 35 -1.29 10.68 -2.97
CA LEU A 35 -2.35 10.20 -2.07
C LEU A 35 -2.03 8.83 -1.48
N VAL A 36 -1.50 7.90 -2.29
CA VAL A 36 -1.07 6.57 -1.80
C VAL A 36 0.09 6.71 -0.83
N HIS A 37 1.06 7.58 -1.13
CA HIS A 37 2.18 7.85 -0.22
C HIS A 37 1.70 8.44 1.10
N LEU A 38 0.77 9.40 1.07
CA LEU A 38 0.16 9.97 2.26
C LEU A 38 -0.59 8.91 3.08
N ALA A 39 -1.41 8.06 2.45
CA ALA A 39 -2.10 6.96 3.12
C ALA A 39 -1.10 5.96 3.75
N TYR A 40 0.00 5.67 3.04
CA TYR A 40 1.06 4.79 3.54
C TYR A 40 1.69 5.33 4.82
N LEU A 41 1.97 6.63 4.87
CA LEU A 41 2.55 7.30 6.05
C LEU A 41 1.62 7.26 7.26
N ILE A 42 0.31 7.44 7.05
CA ILE A 42 -0.70 7.41 8.13
C ILE A 42 -0.94 5.98 8.64
N LEU A 43 -0.92 5.00 7.74
CA LEU A 43 -1.17 3.61 8.12
C LEU A 43 -0.10 3.07 9.08
N PRO A 44 -0.50 2.40 10.17
CA PRO A 44 0.44 1.88 11.15
C PRO A 44 1.37 0.82 10.53
N PRO A 45 2.61 0.70 11.03
CA PRO A 45 3.58 -0.23 10.49
C PRO A 45 3.06 -1.67 10.62
N SER A 46 3.34 -2.52 9.63
CA SER A 46 2.85 -3.91 9.59
C SER A 46 4.00 -4.86 9.30
N ILE A 47 3.84 -6.12 9.70
CA ILE A 47 4.87 -7.17 9.50
C ILE A 47 5.25 -7.32 8.02
N SER A 48 4.36 -7.00 7.08
CA SER A 48 4.73 -6.96 5.67
C SER A 48 4.44 -5.62 5.01
N ARG A 49 5.52 -5.00 4.53
CA ARG A 49 5.51 -3.83 3.66
C ARG A 49 4.47 -3.99 2.53
N GLN A 50 4.42 -5.14 1.86
CA GLN A 50 3.46 -5.40 0.79
C GLN A 50 2.00 -5.28 1.24
N ARG A 51 1.65 -5.80 2.43
CA ARG A 51 0.28 -5.63 2.96
C ARG A 51 -0.02 -4.18 3.29
N ARG A 52 0.96 -3.42 3.78
CA ARG A 52 0.81 -1.98 4.06
C ARG A 52 0.64 -1.17 2.77
N VAL A 53 1.39 -1.49 1.72
CA VAL A 53 1.25 -0.86 0.38
C VAL A 53 -0.13 -1.18 -0.21
N ALA A 54 -0.54 -2.45 -0.21
CA ALA A 54 -1.87 -2.84 -0.69
C ALA A 54 -3.00 -2.15 0.11
N ALA A 55 -2.84 -2.04 1.43
CA ALA A 55 -3.77 -1.31 2.28
C ALA A 55 -3.82 0.19 1.95
N ALA A 56 -2.67 0.82 1.66
CA ALA A 56 -2.63 2.22 1.23
C ALA A 56 -3.38 2.43 -0.10
N HIS A 57 -3.19 1.54 -1.07
CA HIS A 57 -3.96 1.55 -2.32
C HIS A 57 -5.46 1.39 -2.07
N ALA A 58 -5.85 0.45 -1.21
CA ALA A 58 -7.25 0.23 -0.87
C ALA A 58 -7.91 1.45 -0.20
N VAL A 59 -7.18 2.16 0.67
CA VAL A 59 -7.65 3.40 1.29
C VAL A 59 -7.92 4.46 0.23
N VAL A 60 -6.96 4.70 -0.67
CA VAL A 60 -7.15 5.69 -1.75
C VAL A 60 -8.31 5.29 -2.64
N GLN A 61 -8.41 4.03 -3.04
CA GLN A 61 -9.52 3.52 -3.86
C GLN A 61 -10.90 3.68 -3.19
N ARG A 62 -11.00 3.54 -1.86
CA ARG A 62 -12.25 3.81 -1.13
C ARG A 62 -12.56 5.29 -0.97
N ALA A 63 -11.53 6.13 -0.91
CA ALA A 63 -11.69 7.58 -0.82
C ALA A 63 -12.18 8.19 -2.14
N LEU A 64 -11.99 7.51 -3.28
CA LEU A 64 -12.53 7.93 -4.57
C LEU A 64 -14.07 7.83 -4.57
N PRO A 65 -14.79 8.91 -4.91
CA PRO A 65 -16.23 8.88 -5.01
C PRO A 65 -16.69 8.04 -6.22
N PRO A 66 -17.72 7.19 -6.07
CA PRO A 66 -18.23 6.35 -7.15
C PRO A 66 -18.95 7.15 -8.26
N ASP A 67 -19.52 8.31 -7.90
CA ASP A 67 -20.48 9.04 -8.77
C ASP A 67 -19.91 10.35 -9.33
N ALA A 68 -18.59 10.50 -9.37
CA ALA A 68 -17.88 11.67 -9.95
C ALA A 68 -18.31 13.06 -9.44
N SER A 69 -19.00 13.15 -8.28
CA SER A 69 -19.31 14.43 -7.64
C SER A 69 -18.03 15.00 -7.02
N TYR A 70 -17.27 15.69 -7.86
CA TYR A 70 -16.06 16.38 -7.48
C TYR A 70 -16.37 17.86 -7.27
N PRO A 71 -15.77 18.50 -6.26
CA PRO A 71 -15.90 19.95 -6.13
C PRO A 71 -15.21 20.60 -7.35
N ALA A 72 -15.90 21.55 -7.99
CA ALA A 72 -15.42 22.25 -9.20
C ALA A 72 -14.08 22.99 -8.97
N SER A 73 -13.73 23.26 -7.71
CA SER A 73 -12.43 23.78 -7.30
C SER A 73 -11.95 23.07 -6.04
N GLY A 74 -10.64 22.99 -5.83
CA GLY A 74 -10.07 22.38 -4.62
C GLY A 74 -10.13 20.84 -4.56
N LEU A 75 -10.32 20.16 -5.71
CA LEU A 75 -10.36 18.70 -5.81
C LEU A 75 -9.20 18.01 -5.07
N ARG A 76 -7.98 18.52 -5.26
CA ARG A 76 -6.78 18.00 -4.62
C ARG A 76 -6.88 17.98 -3.09
N GLU A 77 -7.31 19.10 -2.51
CA GLU A 77 -7.40 19.24 -1.05
C GLU A 77 -8.55 18.41 -0.48
N PHE A 78 -9.69 18.38 -1.20
CA PHE A 78 -10.80 17.49 -0.88
C PHE A 78 -10.37 16.02 -0.83
N MET A 79 -9.67 15.54 -1.87
CA MET A 79 -9.18 14.16 -1.95
C MET A 79 -8.16 13.85 -0.85
N ARG A 80 -7.23 14.78 -0.56
CA ARG A 80 -6.27 14.62 0.54
C ARG A 80 -6.99 14.45 1.88
N ASN A 81 -7.97 15.31 2.18
CA ASN A 81 -8.71 15.25 3.45
C ASN A 81 -9.49 13.95 3.58
N ARG A 82 -10.14 13.49 2.51
CA ARG A 82 -10.83 12.19 2.51
C ARG A 82 -9.88 11.02 2.75
N VAL A 83 -8.73 11.00 2.08
CA VAL A 83 -7.72 9.95 2.27
C VAL A 83 -7.16 9.97 3.70
N VAL A 84 -6.89 11.15 4.27
CA VAL A 84 -6.45 11.28 5.67
C VAL A 84 -7.48 10.67 6.62
N GLN A 85 -8.75 11.02 6.43
CA GLN A 85 -9.83 10.57 7.29
C GLN A 85 -10.04 9.05 7.20
N GLU A 86 -10.09 8.50 5.99
CA GLU A 86 -10.23 7.07 5.75
C GLU A 86 -9.01 6.28 6.29
N ALA A 87 -7.80 6.78 6.10
CA ALA A 87 -6.58 6.17 6.63
C ALA A 87 -6.56 6.17 8.16
N ALA A 88 -6.98 7.27 8.80
CA ALA A 88 -7.06 7.38 10.25
C ALA A 88 -8.13 6.45 10.83
N GLU A 89 -9.30 6.34 10.19
CA GLU A 89 -10.33 5.39 10.59
C GLU A 89 -9.86 3.94 10.45
N GLN A 90 -9.20 3.59 9.34
CA GLN A 90 -8.65 2.25 9.16
C GLN A 90 -7.54 1.95 10.18
N ALA A 91 -6.75 2.95 10.56
CA ALA A 91 -5.74 2.82 11.60
C ALA A 91 -6.36 2.55 12.99
N SER A 92 -7.49 3.19 13.30
CA SER A 92 -8.19 3.03 14.60
C SER A 92 -8.90 1.68 14.72
N ARG A 93 -9.41 1.12 13.61
CA ARG A 93 -10.06 -0.20 13.55
C ARG A 93 -9.13 -1.40 13.75
N ARG A 94 -7.83 -1.18 13.98
CA ARG A 94 -6.82 -2.24 14.05
C ARG A 94 -6.89 -3.04 15.36
N THR A 95 -6.96 -4.36 15.24
CA THR A 95 -7.00 -5.32 16.35
C THR A 95 -5.71 -5.29 17.20
N ALA A 96 -5.79 -5.74 18.45
CA ALA A 96 -4.66 -5.76 19.38
C ALA A 96 -3.44 -6.55 18.85
N LEU A 97 -3.68 -7.70 18.20
CA LEU A 97 -2.64 -8.46 17.50
C LEU A 97 -1.97 -7.64 16.39
N GLY A 98 -2.74 -6.83 15.67
CA GLY A 98 -2.22 -5.92 14.65
C GLY A 98 -1.34 -4.81 15.20
N ARG A 99 -1.51 -4.42 16.47
CA ARG A 99 -0.67 -3.45 17.19
C ARG A 99 0.63 -4.09 17.67
N LEU A 100 0.55 -5.29 18.26
CA LEU A 100 1.73 -6.08 18.66
C LEU A 100 2.62 -6.42 17.46
N ALA A 101 2.01 -6.80 16.34
CA ALA A 101 2.68 -7.01 15.07
C ALA A 101 3.42 -5.75 14.57
N GLY A 102 2.93 -4.56 14.92
CA GLY A 102 3.55 -3.28 14.59
C GLY A 102 4.85 -3.01 15.37
N LEU A 103 5.02 -3.59 16.57
CA LEU A 103 6.25 -3.44 17.36
C LEU A 103 7.45 -4.12 16.71
N PHE A 104 7.19 -5.20 15.97
CA PHE A 104 8.21 -5.94 15.22
C PHE A 104 8.25 -5.55 13.73
N ALA A 105 7.45 -4.57 13.33
CA ALA A 105 7.38 -4.16 11.94
C ALA A 105 8.65 -3.37 11.57
N PRO A 106 9.35 -3.75 10.49
CA PRO A 106 10.55 -3.04 10.06
C PRO A 106 10.21 -1.62 9.61
N SER A 107 11.00 -0.64 10.04
CA SER A 107 10.89 0.73 9.54
C SER A 107 11.30 0.79 8.05
N ASP A 108 10.53 1.52 7.26
CA ASP A 108 10.90 1.84 5.88
C ASP A 108 11.85 3.03 5.84
N ALA A 109 12.71 3.06 4.82
CA ALA A 109 13.55 4.21 4.55
C ALA A 109 12.67 5.41 4.18
N LEU A 110 13.12 6.63 4.50
CA LEU A 110 12.39 7.86 4.20
C LEU A 110 12.19 8.07 2.69
N ASP A 111 13.11 7.56 1.86
CA ASP A 111 13.05 7.66 0.38
C ASP A 111 12.10 6.65 -0.28
N PHE A 112 11.40 5.86 0.53
CA PHE A 112 10.50 4.84 0.04
C PHE A 112 9.28 5.43 -0.65
N ASN A 113 9.06 5.04 -1.92
CA ASN A 113 7.84 5.38 -2.63
C ASN A 113 6.99 4.11 -2.89
N PRO A 114 5.72 4.06 -2.47
CA PRO A 114 4.87 2.88 -2.65
C PRO A 114 4.48 2.63 -4.11
N CYS A 115 4.40 3.67 -4.93
CA CYS A 115 4.00 3.60 -6.33
C CYS A 115 5.19 3.49 -7.29
N SER A 116 6.42 3.74 -6.83
CA SER A 116 7.60 3.54 -7.68
C SER A 116 7.80 2.06 -7.97
N MET A 117 7.85 1.69 -9.25
CA MET A 117 8.19 0.33 -9.68
C MET A 117 9.69 -0.02 -9.53
N HIS A 118 10.50 0.87 -8.96
CA HIS A 118 11.90 0.58 -8.65
C HIS A 118 12.01 -0.27 -7.38
N LEU A 119 12.06 -1.59 -7.56
CA LEU A 119 12.59 -2.50 -6.57
C LEU A 119 14.10 -2.37 -6.53
N ASP A 120 14.61 -1.55 -5.60
CA ASP A 120 16.04 -1.51 -5.34
C ASP A 120 16.49 -2.83 -4.70
N ALA A 121 17.07 -3.71 -5.51
CA ALA A 121 17.51 -5.05 -5.11
C ALA A 121 18.49 -5.03 -3.92
N THR A 122 19.23 -3.93 -3.74
CA THR A 122 20.19 -3.78 -2.65
C THR A 122 19.49 -3.66 -1.29
N THR A 123 18.35 -2.98 -1.24
CA THR A 123 17.53 -2.83 -0.03
C THR A 123 16.85 -4.15 0.35
N VAL A 124 16.41 -4.94 -0.64
CA VAL A 124 15.83 -6.28 -0.45
C VAL A 124 16.87 -7.22 0.18
N ARG A 125 18.09 -7.24 -0.36
CA ARG A 125 19.16 -8.11 0.14
C ARG A 125 19.56 -7.79 1.59
N ARG A 126 19.65 -6.51 1.93
CA ARG A 126 20.00 -6.06 3.29
C ARG A 126 18.94 -6.43 4.34
N ARG A 127 17.66 -6.35 3.97
CA ARG A 127 16.54 -6.76 4.84
C ARG A 127 16.51 -8.27 5.07
N ASN A 128 16.69 -9.06 4.01
CA ASN A 128 16.72 -10.52 4.14
C ASN A 128 17.88 -10.99 5.02
N HIS A 129 19.04 -10.33 4.97
CA HIS A 129 20.15 -10.64 5.85
C HIS A 129 19.81 -10.41 7.34
N ARG A 130 19.22 -9.25 7.67
CA ARG A 130 18.83 -8.93 9.06
C ARG A 130 17.74 -9.88 9.58
N ALA A 131 16.74 -10.18 8.75
CA ALA A 131 15.69 -11.13 9.10
C ALA A 131 16.25 -12.55 9.32
N ARG A 132 17.20 -12.98 8.46
CA ARG A 132 17.88 -14.27 8.60
C ARG A 132 18.71 -14.33 9.88
N LEU A 133 19.43 -13.26 10.23
CA LEU A 133 20.16 -13.20 11.49
C LEU A 133 19.22 -13.34 12.70
N LEU A 134 18.13 -12.56 12.76
CA LEU A 134 17.17 -12.66 13.86
C LEU A 134 16.56 -14.07 13.97
N ALA A 135 16.19 -14.68 12.83
CA ALA A 135 15.67 -16.04 12.80
C ALA A 135 16.69 -17.06 13.32
N ILE A 136 17.98 -16.92 12.95
CA ILE A 136 19.06 -17.77 13.46
C ILE A 136 19.22 -17.57 14.97
N THR A 137 19.30 -16.33 15.46
CA THR A 137 19.50 -16.04 16.89
C THR A 137 18.35 -16.60 17.72
N VAL A 138 17.09 -16.40 17.29
CA VAL A 138 15.91 -16.95 17.98
C VAL A 138 15.94 -18.47 17.98
N THR A 139 16.26 -19.10 16.85
CA THR A 139 16.36 -20.57 16.75
C THR A 139 17.45 -21.12 17.69
N VAL A 140 18.62 -20.47 17.75
CA VAL A 140 19.72 -20.87 18.64
C VAL A 140 19.32 -20.75 20.10
N LEU A 141 18.62 -19.68 20.51
CA LEU A 141 18.13 -19.52 21.88
C LEU A 141 17.12 -20.61 22.25
N ILE A 142 16.17 -20.91 21.36
CA ILE A 142 15.17 -21.97 21.57
C ILE A 142 15.86 -23.34 21.69
N ALA A 143 16.77 -23.67 20.76
CA ALA A 143 17.49 -24.94 20.78
C ALA A 143 18.38 -25.09 22.02
N SER A 144 19.07 -24.02 22.42
CA SER A 144 19.88 -24.01 23.65
C SER A 144 19.01 -24.24 24.87
N SER A 145 17.86 -23.58 24.97
CA SER A 145 16.92 -23.77 26.08
C SER A 145 16.39 -25.20 26.16
N ILE A 146 16.07 -25.83 25.03
CA ILE A 146 15.62 -27.23 24.97
C ILE A 146 16.74 -28.16 25.44
N LEU A 147 17.97 -27.95 24.96
CA LEU A 147 19.12 -28.75 25.32
C LEU A 147 19.43 -28.66 26.82
N THR A 148 19.41 -27.46 27.40
CA THR A 148 19.60 -27.26 28.84
C THR A 148 18.53 -28.00 29.64
N SER A 149 17.25 -27.89 29.23
CA SER A 149 16.14 -28.58 29.89
C SER A 149 16.32 -30.10 29.92
N LEU A 150 16.75 -30.69 28.78
CA LEU A 150 17.01 -32.12 28.66
C LEU A 150 18.21 -32.59 29.50
N LEU A 151 19.22 -31.75 29.69
CA LEU A 151 20.40 -32.07 30.52
C LEU A 151 20.13 -31.93 32.03
N THR A 152 19.13 -31.13 32.41
CA THR A 152 18.72 -30.92 33.80
C THR A 152 17.57 -31.82 34.25
N SER A 153 16.99 -32.60 33.33
CA SER A 153 15.95 -33.61 33.61
C SER A 153 16.59 -34.96 33.86
#